data_AF-A0A3E0HVF4-F1
#
_entry.id   AF-A0A3E0HVF4-F1
#
_cell.length_a   1.000
_cell.length_b   1.000
_cell.length_c   1.000
_cell.angle_alpha   90.00
_cell.angle_beta   90.00
_cell.angle_gamma   90.00
#
_symmetry.space_group_name_H-M   'P 1'
#
loop_
_entity.id
_entity.type
_entity.pdbx_description
1 polymer ?
#
loop_
_entity_poly.entity_id
_entity_poly.type
_entity_poly.pdbx_seq_one_letter_code
_entity_poly.pdbx_strand_id
1 'polypeptide(L)'
;MKYRTILLFNNREVEVLTYNFGFNRNINVSDQPTSSASFAGLEVEIESGSNTDFEEWACKETAIDQLELKIYYPYLKGGSKTMTFFDCYLKKFETIFSSTNDQPIKDRLIITCAGVKTPNSSLEYSTYWRKTLSGAQNEVTNSGDTASGGGDTNFSVTPKLS
;
A
#
# COMPACT_ATOMS: atom_id res chain seq x y z
N MET A 1 -9.86 7.33 -28.54
CA MET A 1 -8.87 7.15 -27.44
C MET A 1 -8.70 5.66 -27.18
N LYS A 2 -7.45 5.17 -27.07
CA LYS A 2 -7.14 3.78 -26.73
C LYS A 2 -7.28 3.59 -25.21
N TYR A 3 -7.64 2.40 -24.75
CA TYR A 3 -7.49 2.04 -23.34
C TYR A 3 -6.03 2.20 -22.94
N ARG A 4 -5.80 2.84 -21.80
CA ARG A 4 -4.46 3.12 -21.29
C ARG A 4 -4.46 2.97 -19.79
N THR A 5 -3.41 2.37 -19.26
CA THR A 5 -3.18 2.27 -17.82
C THR A 5 -1.73 2.62 -17.55
N ILE A 6 -1.49 3.40 -16.50
CA ILE A 6 -0.16 3.83 -16.10
C ILE A 6 0.07 3.43 -14.65
N LEU A 7 1.22 2.82 -14.37
CA LEU A 7 1.74 2.62 -13.03
C LEU A 7 2.73 3.74 -12.71
N LEU A 8 2.51 4.46 -11.62
CA LEU A 8 3.51 5.37 -11.05
C LEU A 8 4.34 4.62 -10.02
N PHE A 9 5.65 4.59 -10.25
CA PHE A 9 6.64 3.97 -9.38
C PHE A 9 7.91 4.84 -9.38
N ASN A 10 8.41 5.21 -8.20
CA ASN A 10 9.58 6.10 -8.05
C ASN A 10 9.51 7.37 -8.91
N ASN A 11 8.34 8.03 -8.92
CA ASN A 11 8.04 9.23 -9.72
C ASN A 11 8.15 9.05 -11.25
N ARG A 12 8.19 7.80 -11.73
CA ARG A 12 8.19 7.47 -13.16
C ARG A 12 6.84 6.88 -13.55
N GLU A 13 6.40 7.21 -14.75
CA GLU A 13 5.21 6.64 -15.37
C GLU A 13 5.61 5.44 -16.23
N VAL A 14 5.06 4.27 -15.91
CA VAL A 14 5.27 3.03 -16.67
C VAL A 14 3.96 2.64 -17.34
N GLU A 15 4.01 2.41 -18.65
CA GLU A 15 2.83 1.95 -19.38
C GLU A 15 2.54 0.48 -19.09
N VAL A 16 1.29 0.21 -18.70
CA VAL A 16 0.85 -1.11 -18.27
C VAL A 16 0.13 -1.80 -19.41
N LEU A 17 0.60 -3.00 -19.75
CA LEU A 17 -0.01 -3.87 -20.76
C LEU A 17 -1.25 -4.56 -20.19
N THR A 18 -1.10 -5.17 -19.01
CA THR A 18 -2.19 -5.85 -18.30
C THR A 18 -2.08 -5.58 -16.81
N TYR A 19 -3.23 -5.57 -16.11
CA TYR A 19 -3.25 -5.53 -14.67
C TYR A 19 -4.39 -6.40 -14.14
N ASN A 20 -4.19 -6.94 -12.93
CA ASN A 20 -5.23 -7.62 -12.17
C ASN A 20 -5.05 -7.31 -10.69
N PHE A 21 -6.13 -7.01 -9.99
CA PHE A 21 -6.11 -6.93 -8.54
C PHE A 21 -7.47 -7.31 -7.99
N GLY A 22 -7.52 -7.72 -6.73
CA GLY A 22 -8.77 -8.13 -6.12
C GLY A 22 -8.71 -8.16 -4.60
N PHE A 23 -9.85 -8.48 -4.01
CA PHE A 23 -9.98 -8.72 -2.58
C PHE A 23 -10.67 -10.06 -2.37
N ASN A 24 -10.13 -10.87 -1.48
CA ASN A 24 -10.70 -12.15 -1.10
C ASN A 24 -11.29 -12.06 0.31
N ARG A 25 -12.20 -12.96 0.66
CA ARG A 25 -12.69 -13.12 2.03
C ARG A 25 -12.95 -14.60 2.27
N ASN A 26 -12.74 -15.05 3.50
CA ASN A 26 -13.13 -16.40 3.87
C ASN A 26 -14.65 -16.47 3.99
N ILE A 27 -15.23 -17.58 3.53
CA ILE A 27 -16.66 -17.87 3.59
C ILE A 27 -16.86 -19.20 4.32
N ASN A 28 -17.97 -19.33 5.05
CA ASN A 28 -18.37 -20.61 5.62
C ASN A 28 -19.13 -21.48 4.59
N VAL A 29 -19.57 -22.66 5.02
CA VAL A 29 -20.33 -23.61 4.18
C VAL A 29 -21.70 -23.11 3.72
N SER A 30 -22.16 -21.96 4.23
CA SER A 30 -23.42 -21.31 3.87
C SER A 30 -23.21 -20.00 3.12
N ASP A 31 -22.02 -19.82 2.51
CA ASP A 31 -21.62 -18.63 1.75
C ASP A 31 -21.62 -17.31 2.55
N GLN A 32 -21.53 -17.38 3.88
CA GLN A 32 -21.45 -16.20 4.73
C GLN A 32 -19.99 -15.82 5.00
N PRO A 33 -19.63 -14.52 4.93
CA PRO A 33 -18.28 -14.05 5.28
C PRO A 33 -17.90 -14.37 6.73
N THR A 34 -16.70 -14.91 6.93
CA THR A 34 -16.15 -15.24 8.26
C THR A 34 -14.93 -14.42 8.64
N SER A 35 -14.44 -13.57 7.74
CA SER A 35 -13.29 -12.70 7.98
C SER A 35 -13.48 -11.35 7.31
N SER A 36 -12.67 -10.38 7.75
CA SER A 36 -12.41 -9.18 6.95
C SER A 36 -11.83 -9.57 5.60
N ALA A 37 -12.02 -8.71 4.60
CA ALA A 37 -11.42 -8.89 3.29
C ALA A 37 -9.89 -8.83 3.40
N SER A 38 -9.20 -9.61 2.58
CA SER A 38 -7.75 -9.55 2.36
C SER A 38 -7.48 -9.10 0.93
N PHE A 39 -6.43 -8.32 0.73
CA PHE A 39 -6.01 -7.93 -0.61
C PHE A 39 -5.36 -9.13 -1.30
N ALA A 40 -5.85 -9.48 -2.50
CA ALA A 40 -5.36 -10.62 -3.28
C ALA A 40 -3.99 -10.35 -3.93
N GLY A 41 -3.56 -9.09 -3.93
CA GLY A 41 -2.36 -8.62 -4.62
C GLY A 41 -2.71 -7.78 -5.84
N LEU A 42 -1.70 -7.08 -6.34
CA LEU A 42 -1.70 -6.38 -7.62
C LEU A 42 -0.73 -7.13 -8.53
N GLU A 43 -1.22 -7.59 -9.66
CA GLU A 43 -0.43 -8.17 -10.73
C GLU A 43 -0.40 -7.19 -11.90
N VAL A 44 0.78 -6.94 -12.45
CA VAL A 44 0.99 -6.01 -13.56
C VAL A 44 1.96 -6.63 -14.55
N GLU A 45 1.66 -6.50 -15.83
CA GLU A 45 2.62 -6.75 -16.91
C GLU A 45 2.96 -5.44 -17.61
N ILE A 46 4.25 -5.23 -17.84
CA ILE A 46 4.81 -4.09 -18.56
C ILE A 46 5.68 -4.59 -19.70
N GLU A 47 5.93 -3.75 -20.69
CA GLU A 47 6.99 -4.02 -21.65
C GLU A 47 8.35 -3.92 -20.93
N SER A 48 9.22 -4.89 -21.17
CA SER A 48 10.54 -4.87 -20.56
C SER A 48 11.40 -3.77 -21.17
N GLY A 49 12.14 -3.06 -20.33
CA GLY A 49 12.98 -1.95 -20.72
C GLY A 49 14.43 -2.13 -20.24
N SER A 50 15.26 -1.10 -20.45
CA SER A 50 16.64 -1.09 -19.96
C SER A 50 16.77 -0.71 -18.47
N ASN A 51 15.65 -0.61 -17.77
CA ASN A 51 15.53 -0.02 -16.45
C ASN A 51 15.44 -1.12 -15.40
N THR A 52 16.35 -1.10 -14.43
CA THR A 52 16.55 -2.18 -13.47
C THR A 52 15.87 -1.96 -12.12
N ASP A 53 15.09 -0.89 -11.94
CA ASP A 53 14.53 -0.57 -10.62
C ASP A 53 13.63 -1.69 -10.07
N PHE A 54 12.94 -2.45 -10.93
CA PHE A 54 12.06 -3.54 -10.48
C PHE A 54 12.85 -4.78 -10.04
N GLU A 55 13.94 -5.08 -10.72
CA GLU A 55 14.92 -6.10 -10.35
C GLU A 55 15.60 -5.74 -9.02
N GLU A 56 15.99 -4.48 -8.88
CA GLU A 56 16.54 -3.94 -7.63
C GLU A 56 15.51 -3.99 -6.51
N TRP A 57 14.25 -3.63 -6.79
CA TRP A 57 13.16 -3.71 -5.81
C TRP A 57 12.93 -5.15 -5.36
N ALA A 58 12.94 -6.12 -6.28
CA ALA A 58 12.78 -7.53 -5.96
C ALA A 58 13.92 -8.07 -5.07
N CYS A 59 15.13 -7.54 -5.21
CA CYS A 59 16.29 -7.95 -4.42
C CYS A 59 16.41 -7.22 -3.06
N LYS A 60 15.62 -6.18 -2.82
CA LYS A 60 15.75 -5.34 -1.62
C LYS A 60 14.73 -5.74 -0.54
N GLU A 61 15.23 -6.37 0.53
CA GLU A 61 14.42 -6.96 1.62
C GLU A 61 13.46 -5.97 2.32
N THR A 62 13.75 -4.66 2.28
CA THR A 62 13.00 -3.63 3.04
C THR A 62 12.36 -2.56 2.18
N ALA A 63 12.36 -2.72 0.85
CA ALA A 63 11.81 -1.71 -0.05
C ALA A 63 10.28 -1.69 0.02
N ILE A 64 9.79 -0.69 0.75
CA ILE A 64 8.40 -0.34 0.89
C ILE A 64 8.16 0.88 0.01
N ASP A 65 7.43 0.69 -1.10
CA ASP A 65 7.08 1.79 -2.00
C ASP A 65 5.58 2.06 -2.00
N GLN A 66 5.23 3.31 -2.29
CA GLN A 66 3.87 3.69 -2.63
C GLN A 66 3.71 3.62 -4.15
N LEU A 67 2.59 3.04 -4.60
CA LEU A 67 2.27 2.95 -6.02
C LEU A 67 0.96 3.69 -6.32
N GLU A 68 0.85 4.20 -7.54
CA GLU A 68 -0.44 4.61 -8.10
C GLU A 68 -0.72 3.89 -9.41
N LEU A 69 -1.92 3.33 -9.54
CA LEU A 69 -2.40 2.78 -10.80
C LEU A 69 -3.47 3.71 -11.38
N LYS A 70 -3.12 4.45 -12.42
CA LYS A 70 -4.01 5.35 -13.15
C LYS A 70 -4.65 4.59 -14.32
N ILE A 71 -5.94 4.31 -14.21
CA ILE A 71 -6.71 3.60 -15.22
C ILE A 71 -7.54 4.62 -15.99
N TYR A 72 -7.35 4.70 -17.31
CA TYR A 72 -8.08 5.61 -18.18
C TYR A 72 -9.21 4.87 -18.88
N TYR A 73 -10.42 5.44 -18.84
CA TYR A 73 -11.62 4.88 -19.45
C TYR A 73 -12.08 5.75 -20.63
N PRO A 74 -11.70 5.41 -21.87
CA PRO A 74 -12.12 6.17 -23.05
C PRO A 74 -13.64 6.34 -23.17
N TYR A 75 -14.40 5.34 -22.73
CA TYR A 75 -15.86 5.34 -22.79
C TYR A 75 -16.53 6.28 -21.77
N LEU A 76 -15.81 6.73 -20.73
CA LEU A 76 -16.31 7.71 -19.74
C LEU A 76 -15.92 9.14 -20.10
N LYS A 77 -15.97 9.51 -21.39
CA LYS A 77 -15.56 10.84 -21.90
C LYS A 77 -14.14 11.24 -21.46
N GLY A 78 -13.24 10.26 -21.33
CA GLY A 78 -11.87 10.48 -20.87
C GLY A 78 -11.69 10.49 -19.35
N GLY A 79 -12.68 10.05 -18.58
CA GLY A 79 -12.55 9.86 -17.15
C GLY A 79 -11.44 8.86 -16.77
N SER A 80 -10.86 9.04 -15.59
CA SER A 80 -9.83 8.16 -15.04
C SER A 80 -10.11 7.80 -13.59
N LYS A 81 -9.51 6.70 -13.15
CA LYS A 81 -9.49 6.25 -11.76
C LYS A 81 -8.05 6.06 -11.34
N THR A 82 -7.62 6.75 -10.29
CA THR A 82 -6.29 6.54 -9.67
C THR A 82 -6.46 5.74 -8.40
N MET A 83 -5.99 4.50 -8.41
CA MET A 83 -5.85 3.67 -7.21
C MET A 83 -4.53 4.02 -6.53
N THR A 84 -4.52 4.21 -5.21
CA THR A 84 -3.29 4.37 -4.43
C THR A 84 -3.05 3.11 -3.60
N PHE A 85 -1.84 2.58 -3.67
CA PHE A 85 -1.41 1.43 -2.91
C PHE A 85 -0.28 1.82 -1.97
N PHE A 86 -0.42 1.46 -0.70
CA PHE A 86 0.47 1.89 0.37
C PHE A 86 1.24 0.71 0.91
N ASP A 87 2.49 1.02 1.28
CA ASP A 87 3.45 0.07 1.81
C ASP A 87 3.50 -1.22 1.01
N CYS A 88 3.89 -1.10 -0.27
CA CYS A 88 3.93 -2.21 -1.19
C CYS A 88 5.27 -2.93 -1.16
N TYR A 89 5.22 -4.23 -1.40
CA TYR A 89 6.36 -5.11 -1.62
C TYR A 89 6.19 -5.87 -2.93
N LEU A 90 7.27 -5.96 -3.70
CA LEU A 90 7.33 -6.83 -4.87
C LEU A 90 7.60 -8.27 -4.43
N LYS A 91 6.56 -9.11 -4.43
CA LYS A 91 6.67 -10.53 -4.06
C LYS A 91 7.36 -11.38 -5.12
N LYS A 92 7.19 -10.98 -6.39
CA LYS A 92 7.73 -11.70 -7.54
C LYS A 92 7.99 -10.71 -8.67
N PHE A 93 9.18 -10.82 -9.24
CA PHE A 93 9.56 -10.25 -10.52
C PHE A 93 9.91 -11.41 -11.46
N GLU A 94 9.39 -11.40 -12.68
CA GLU A 94 9.82 -12.33 -13.73
C GLU A 94 9.82 -11.66 -15.10
N THR A 95 10.89 -11.85 -15.87
CA THR A 95 10.97 -11.45 -17.28
C THR A 95 10.59 -12.64 -18.16
N ILE A 96 9.67 -12.40 -19.08
CA ILE A 96 9.12 -13.42 -20.00
C ILE A 96 9.44 -12.99 -21.42
N PHE A 97 10.19 -13.83 -22.14
CA PHE A 97 10.48 -13.65 -23.56
C PHE A 97 9.67 -14.63 -24.43
N SER A 98 9.17 -14.13 -25.55
CA SER A 98 8.56 -14.91 -26.63
C SER A 98 8.99 -14.33 -27.98
N SER A 99 9.58 -15.17 -28.84
CA SER A 99 10.01 -14.78 -30.18
C SER A 99 8.86 -14.60 -31.19
N THR A 100 7.63 -14.93 -30.80
CA THR A 100 6.46 -14.96 -31.71
C THR A 100 5.38 -13.95 -31.35
N ASN A 101 5.53 -13.24 -30.23
CA ASN A 101 4.52 -12.30 -29.74
C ASN A 101 4.87 -10.87 -30.20
N ASP A 102 3.83 -10.04 -30.37
CA ASP A 102 3.99 -8.62 -30.74
C ASP A 102 4.76 -7.80 -29.68
N GLN A 103 4.65 -8.20 -28.41
CA GLN A 103 5.54 -7.74 -27.34
C GLN A 103 6.47 -8.90 -26.96
N PRO A 104 7.71 -8.91 -27.47
CA PRO A 104 8.59 -10.06 -27.35
C PRO A 104 9.14 -10.23 -25.95
N ILE A 105 9.34 -9.15 -25.19
CA ILE A 105 9.83 -9.21 -23.81
C ILE A 105 8.87 -8.43 -22.90
N LYS A 106 8.40 -9.06 -21.83
CA LYS A 106 7.54 -8.45 -20.82
C LYS A 106 8.07 -8.74 -19.44
N ASP A 107 7.89 -7.80 -18.53
CA ASP A 107 8.14 -8.02 -17.11
C ASP A 107 6.81 -8.13 -16.37
N ARG A 108 6.69 -9.16 -15.54
CA ARG A 108 5.53 -9.43 -14.72
C ARG A 108 5.86 -9.22 -13.25
N LEU A 109 5.08 -8.34 -12.64
CA LEU A 109 5.21 -7.90 -11.26
C LEU A 109 4.05 -8.45 -10.44
N ILE A 110 4.34 -9.18 -9.36
CA ILE A 110 3.32 -9.58 -8.37
C ILE A 110 3.60 -8.83 -7.08
N ILE A 111 2.70 -7.90 -6.74
CA ILE A 111 2.86 -6.93 -5.66
C ILE A 111 1.84 -7.23 -4.57
N THR A 112 2.25 -7.09 -3.31
CA THR A 112 1.36 -7.04 -2.15
C THR A 112 1.47 -5.68 -1.49
N CYS A 113 0.39 -5.20 -0.89
CA CYS A 113 0.38 -3.88 -0.26
C CYS A 113 -0.38 -3.94 1.06
N ALA A 114 0.07 -3.14 2.02
CA ALA A 114 -0.55 -3.07 3.34
C ALA A 114 -1.81 -2.22 3.33
N GLY A 115 -1.94 -1.30 2.37
CA GLY A 115 -3.12 -0.46 2.22
C GLY A 115 -3.51 -0.25 0.77
N VAL A 116 -4.80 -0.09 0.52
CA VAL A 116 -5.33 0.23 -0.81
C VAL A 116 -6.46 1.26 -0.68
N LYS A 117 -6.30 2.40 -1.36
CA LYS A 117 -7.32 3.43 -1.49
C LYS A 117 -7.86 3.46 -2.91
N THR A 118 -9.15 3.17 -3.01
CA THR A 118 -9.93 3.41 -4.23
C THR A 118 -10.38 4.88 -4.22
N PRO A 119 -10.28 5.60 -5.35
CA PRO A 119 -10.70 7.00 -5.39
C PRO A 119 -12.21 7.09 -5.19
N ASN A 120 -12.64 8.14 -4.50
CA ASN A 120 -14.04 8.39 -4.11
C ASN A 120 -14.65 7.36 -3.14
N SER A 121 -13.88 6.38 -2.65
CA SER A 121 -14.32 5.48 -1.57
C SER A 121 -14.06 6.12 -0.21
N SER A 122 -15.05 6.13 0.69
CA SER A 122 -14.85 6.48 2.09
C SER A 122 -14.01 5.44 2.83
N LEU A 123 -14.10 4.18 2.41
CA LEU A 123 -13.33 3.08 2.97
C LEU A 123 -11.94 2.97 2.33
N GLU A 124 -11.01 2.48 3.14
CA GLU A 124 -9.64 2.18 2.76
C GLU A 124 -9.28 0.79 3.30
N TYR A 125 -8.72 -0.06 2.46
CA TYR A 125 -8.20 -1.32 2.93
C TYR A 125 -6.93 -1.07 3.73
N SER A 126 -6.76 -1.77 4.86
CA SER A 126 -5.53 -1.76 5.63
C SER A 126 -5.27 -3.11 6.29
N THR A 127 -4.00 -3.47 6.40
CA THR A 127 -3.50 -4.59 7.21
C THR A 127 -2.80 -4.07 8.46
N TYR A 128 -2.50 -4.99 9.39
CA TYR A 128 -1.79 -4.68 10.64
C TYR A 128 -0.33 -4.24 10.43
N TRP A 129 0.28 -4.58 9.29
CA TRP A 129 1.69 -4.29 9.01
C TRP A 129 1.89 -2.99 8.21
N ARG A 130 0.82 -2.22 7.99
CA ARG A 130 0.87 -0.91 7.34
C ARG A 130 1.60 0.11 8.23
N LYS A 131 2.58 0.82 7.65
CA LYS A 131 3.38 1.86 8.30
C LYS A 131 2.94 3.27 7.92
N THR A 132 2.46 3.47 6.70
CA THR A 132 2.01 4.78 6.19
C THR A 132 0.76 5.31 6.91
N LEU A 133 0.17 4.56 7.86
CA LEU A 133 -0.89 5.05 8.76
C LEU A 133 -0.40 5.59 10.12
N SER A 134 0.89 5.45 10.44
CA SER A 134 1.44 5.70 11.79
C SER A 134 1.71 7.17 12.12
N GLY A 135 0.89 8.09 11.59
CA GLY A 135 0.89 9.52 11.91
C GLY A 135 -0.30 9.99 12.76
N ALA A 136 -1.24 9.12 13.14
CA ALA A 136 -2.49 9.50 13.83
C ALA A 136 -2.65 8.92 15.26
N GLN A 137 -1.59 8.39 15.87
CA GLN A 137 -1.54 8.08 17.30
C GLN A 137 -0.12 8.30 17.84
N ASN A 138 0.26 9.56 18.01
CA ASN A 138 1.22 9.99 19.02
C ASN A 138 0.73 11.35 19.57
N GLU A 139 -0.55 11.42 19.97
CA GLU A 139 -0.89 12.33 21.06
C GLU A 139 -0.34 11.69 22.33
N VAL A 140 0.75 12.25 22.81
CA VAL A 140 1.25 12.07 24.17
C VAL A 140 0.12 12.48 25.11
N THR A 141 -0.67 11.52 25.59
CA THR A 141 -1.46 11.73 26.80
C THR A 141 -0.50 11.68 27.98
N ASN A 142 0.17 12.81 28.24
CA ASN A 142 0.65 13.12 29.58
C ASN A 142 -0.57 13.44 30.44
N SER A 143 -1.27 12.38 30.85
CA SER A 143 -2.27 12.44 31.93
C SER A 143 -1.58 11.85 33.14
N GLY A 144 -1.23 12.74 34.06
CA GLY A 144 -0.36 12.47 35.20
C GLY A 144 -0.81 11.35 36.11
N ASP A 145 0.20 10.81 36.78
CA ASP A 145 0.13 9.88 37.90
C ASP A 145 -0.98 10.24 38.90
N THR A 146 -2.00 9.39 39.01
CA THR A 146 -2.76 9.25 40.26
C THR A 146 -2.02 8.29 41.17
N ALA A 147 -1.19 8.86 42.04
CA ALA A 147 -0.63 8.18 43.19
C ALA A 147 -1.74 7.76 44.16
N SER A 148 -1.71 6.49 44.57
CA SER A 148 -2.52 5.94 45.67
C SER A 148 -1.60 5.29 46.69
N GLY A 149 -1.36 6.00 47.79
CA GLY A 149 -1.21 5.45 49.14
C GLY A 149 0.16 4.88 49.56
N GLY A 150 0.84 5.59 50.47
CA GLY A 150 1.81 4.97 51.36
C GLY A 150 2.83 5.92 52.02
N GLY A 151 2.46 6.51 53.16
CA GLY A 151 3.31 6.70 54.35
C GLY A 151 4.53 7.63 54.30
N ASP A 152 4.40 8.75 55.02
CA ASP A 152 5.38 9.42 55.90
C ASP A 152 6.79 9.76 55.38
N THR A 153 7.09 11.06 55.29
CA THR A 153 7.88 11.78 56.32
C THR A 153 8.10 13.26 55.94
N ASN A 154 8.00 14.10 56.97
CA ASN A 154 8.13 15.55 56.96
C ASN A 154 9.45 16.07 56.36
N PHE A 155 9.39 17.13 55.56
CA PHE A 155 10.36 18.23 55.62
C PHE A 155 9.70 19.56 55.27
N SER A 156 9.65 20.44 56.27
CA SER A 156 9.24 21.84 56.17
C SER A 156 10.41 22.70 55.71
N VAL A 157 10.24 23.58 54.71
CA VAL A 157 10.82 24.94 54.70
C VAL A 157 9.93 25.89 53.88
N THR A 158 9.60 27.02 54.51
CA THR A 158 8.74 28.14 54.09
C THR A 158 9.31 28.95 52.90
N PRO A 159 8.49 29.59 52.04
CA PRO A 159 8.96 30.35 50.87
C PRO A 159 9.39 31.78 51.23
N LYS A 160 10.24 32.39 50.39
CA LYS A 160 10.35 33.85 50.30
C LYS A 160 10.47 34.33 48.86
N LEU A 161 9.63 35.32 48.57
CA LEU A 161 9.47 36.06 47.33
C LEU A 161 10.67 36.98 47.03
N SER A 162 11.09 37.01 45.77
CA SER A 162 11.14 38.20 44.91
C SER A 162 11.46 37.76 43.48
#